data_AF-A0A834XZB1-F1
#
_entry.id   AF-A0A834XZB1-F1
#
_cell.length_a   1.000
_cell.length_b   1.000
_cell.length_c   1.000
_cell.angle_alpha   90.00
_cell.angle_beta   90.00
_cell.angle_gamma   90.00
#
_symmetry.space_group_name_H-M   'P 1'
#
loop_
_entity.id
_entity.type
_entity.pdbx_description
1 polymer ?
#
loop_
_entity_poly.entity_id
_entity_poly.type
_entity_poly.pdbx_seq_one_letter_code
_entity_poly.pdbx_strand_id
1 'polypeptide(L)'
;MSTEGKLKEDEEPVHHFKSQFVGLENNPTEKTCLLCDLKFILPTNDKQFLQHLFEKHRLVIGDVEKISSLQSYIHYWRIRFMEAPLTSFCTTMVMNCTPDGEPSKNELYYLLSDCILEDKTLRYELHQTRLEWAIAQQSKERTDNKFKRGCLFCHMEISGTRSAYLNHLSEKHNVQLGKPENLVFIDKLLDKIEEKIRKLKCIYCEKDFKDRNVLKEHMRKKFHKRINPKDKTYDDFYITNYLEPGSTWRQRQNDNDETEDLTEFNSDNEDDDSWADWDEKEICVSCLLCSKTTDDFSKILEHMVHQHKFDFIESTKDFNFYEKIKIVNYIRRQIEEKKCIYCDDECEDVVDHMIANNHQKIPQTKAWNQPEFFFPIEESDSFLYHLDTSSDDEDDEKKTNDNDNDNISAVTEDNDEVAILSREMAYACLN
;
A
#
# COMPACT_ATOMS: atom_id res chain seq x y z
N MET A 1 9.76 -28.96 -74.85
CA MET A 1 11.17 -29.27 -74.50
C MET A 1 11.67 -28.09 -73.67
N SER A 2 11.17 -27.82 -72.47
CA SER A 2 11.00 -28.65 -71.26
C SER A 2 12.33 -29.27 -70.83
N THR A 3 12.90 -28.68 -69.76
CA THR A 3 13.78 -29.19 -68.68
C THR A 3 14.82 -28.11 -68.36
N GLU A 4 15.10 -27.68 -67.13
CA GLU A 4 14.51 -27.88 -65.80
C GLU A 4 15.25 -26.86 -64.90
N GLY A 5 14.51 -26.08 -64.12
CA GLY A 5 15.08 -25.22 -63.08
C GLY A 5 15.31 -26.03 -61.80
N LYS A 6 16.43 -25.77 -61.13
CA LYS A 6 16.64 -26.13 -59.71
C LYS A 6 17.03 -24.88 -58.95
N LEU A 7 16.00 -24.19 -58.45
CA LEU A 7 16.13 -23.33 -57.28
C LEU A 7 16.33 -24.24 -56.08
N LYS A 8 17.40 -24.01 -55.32
CA LYS A 8 17.57 -24.59 -53.99
C LYS A 8 16.58 -23.85 -53.08
N GLU A 9 15.62 -24.57 -52.53
CA GLU A 9 14.79 -24.07 -51.44
C GLU A 9 15.62 -24.07 -50.17
N ASP A 10 15.72 -22.89 -49.57
CA ASP A 10 16.20 -22.67 -48.21
C ASP A 10 15.12 -23.23 -47.25
N GLU A 11 15.41 -24.36 -46.60
CA GLU A 11 14.62 -24.80 -45.44
C GLU A 11 15.15 -24.07 -44.19
N GLU A 12 14.55 -22.92 -43.89
CA GLU A 12 14.56 -22.37 -42.54
C GLU A 12 13.73 -23.27 -41.61
N PRO A 13 14.20 -23.61 -40.40
CA PRO A 13 13.41 -24.40 -39.46
C PRO A 13 12.24 -23.55 -38.95
N VAL A 14 11.04 -23.99 -39.30
CA VAL A 14 9.75 -23.38 -38.93
C VAL A 14 9.61 -23.31 -37.40
N HIS A 15 9.64 -22.08 -36.87
CA HIS A 15 9.33 -21.74 -35.48
C HIS A 15 7.84 -22.02 -35.17
N HIS A 16 7.55 -23.05 -34.38
CA HIS A 16 6.19 -23.36 -33.92
C HIS A 16 6.12 -23.60 -32.40
N PHE A 17 6.39 -22.60 -31.54
CA PHE A 17 6.17 -22.75 -30.09
C PHE A 17 5.60 -21.53 -29.34
N LYS A 18 5.29 -20.40 -30.01
CA LYS A 18 4.90 -19.15 -29.31
C LYS A 18 3.52 -19.14 -28.61
N SER A 19 2.72 -20.20 -28.66
CA SER A 19 1.32 -20.20 -28.16
C SER A 19 1.00 -21.24 -27.05
N GLN A 20 1.99 -21.90 -26.45
CA GLN A 20 1.75 -23.04 -25.55
C GLN A 20 1.76 -22.72 -24.04
N PHE A 21 2.18 -21.52 -23.62
CA PHE A 21 2.34 -21.21 -22.20
C PHE A 21 1.05 -20.65 -21.58
N VAL A 22 0.63 -21.25 -20.47
CA VAL A 22 -0.61 -20.94 -19.73
C VAL A 22 -0.26 -20.46 -18.32
N GLY A 23 -0.83 -19.32 -17.90
CA GLY A 23 -0.57 -18.79 -16.55
C GLY A 23 0.81 -18.13 -16.45
N LEU A 24 1.06 -17.14 -17.32
CA LEU A 24 2.23 -16.27 -17.21
C LEU A 24 2.14 -15.32 -16.01
N GLU A 25 0.93 -15.15 -15.46
CA GLU A 25 0.68 -14.43 -14.20
C GLU A 25 0.96 -15.35 -12.99
N ASN A 26 1.53 -14.79 -11.93
CA ASN A 26 1.78 -15.48 -10.64
C ASN A 26 0.50 -15.73 -9.82
N ASN A 27 -0.68 -15.80 -10.44
CA ASN A 27 -1.94 -15.99 -9.73
C ASN A 27 -2.03 -17.40 -9.15
N PRO A 28 -2.60 -17.60 -7.95
CA PRO A 28 -2.77 -18.93 -7.38
C PRO A 28 -3.63 -19.83 -8.30
N THR A 29 -3.03 -20.88 -8.86
CA THR A 29 -3.77 -21.88 -9.65
C THR A 29 -3.47 -23.29 -9.18
N GLU A 30 -4.50 -24.14 -9.23
CA GLU A 30 -4.38 -25.57 -8.94
C GLU A 30 -3.64 -26.26 -10.10
N LYS A 31 -2.51 -26.91 -9.79
CA LYS A 31 -1.70 -27.69 -10.72
C LYS A 31 -1.46 -29.08 -10.16
N THR A 32 -1.52 -30.07 -11.03
CA THR A 32 -1.21 -31.45 -10.71
C THR A 32 0.31 -31.69 -10.73
N CYS A 33 0.79 -32.65 -9.94
CA CYS A 33 2.19 -33.03 -9.87
C CYS A 33 2.76 -33.45 -11.24
N LEU A 34 4.07 -33.36 -11.42
CA LEU A 34 4.74 -33.82 -12.65
C LEU A 34 4.57 -35.31 -12.91
N LEU A 35 4.47 -36.11 -11.83
CA LEU A 35 4.58 -37.57 -11.88
C LEU A 35 3.44 -38.31 -11.17
N CYS A 36 2.51 -37.59 -10.54
CA CYS A 36 1.32 -38.19 -9.94
C CYS A 36 0.08 -37.26 -10.00
N ASP A 37 -1.03 -37.71 -9.43
CA ASP A 37 -2.32 -37.01 -9.47
C ASP A 37 -2.57 -36.08 -8.28
N LEU A 38 -1.58 -35.92 -7.38
CA LEU A 38 -1.67 -34.94 -6.30
C LEU A 38 -1.68 -33.51 -6.86
N LYS A 39 -2.49 -32.66 -6.24
CA LYS A 39 -2.73 -31.29 -6.67
C LYS A 39 -2.21 -30.29 -5.66
N PHE A 40 -1.66 -29.18 -6.16
CA PHE A 40 -1.05 -28.12 -5.38
C PHE A 40 -1.48 -26.76 -5.94
N ILE A 41 -1.62 -25.76 -5.07
CA ILE A 41 -1.94 -24.39 -5.47
C ILE A 41 -0.62 -23.62 -5.61
N LEU A 42 -0.25 -23.23 -6.82
CA LEU A 42 1.02 -22.55 -7.11
C LEU A 42 0.78 -21.09 -7.52
N PRO A 43 1.57 -20.12 -7.01
CA PRO A 43 2.82 -20.31 -6.25
C PRO A 43 2.65 -20.45 -4.71
N THR A 44 1.43 -20.39 -4.17
CA THR A 44 1.19 -20.35 -2.71
C THR A 44 1.80 -21.51 -1.92
N ASN A 45 1.78 -22.73 -2.47
CA ASN A 45 2.28 -23.95 -1.84
C ASN A 45 3.52 -24.50 -2.57
N ASP A 46 4.36 -23.63 -3.12
CA ASP A 46 5.59 -24.00 -3.84
C ASP A 46 6.52 -24.92 -3.01
N LYS A 47 6.76 -24.59 -1.73
CA LYS A 47 7.61 -25.39 -0.84
C LYS A 47 7.06 -26.79 -0.61
N GLN A 48 5.75 -26.91 -0.38
CA GLN A 48 5.09 -28.22 -0.19
C GLN A 48 5.14 -29.05 -1.47
N PHE A 49 5.01 -28.41 -2.63
CA PHE A 49 5.15 -29.04 -3.92
C PHE A 49 6.57 -29.56 -4.16
N LEU A 50 7.59 -28.75 -3.89
CA LEU A 50 9.00 -29.13 -4.04
C LEU A 50 9.39 -30.25 -3.06
N GLN A 51 8.93 -30.18 -1.81
CA GLN A 51 9.09 -31.24 -0.82
C GLN A 51 8.45 -32.55 -1.30
N HIS A 52 7.23 -32.48 -1.84
CA HIS A 52 6.55 -33.65 -2.40
C HIS A 52 7.34 -34.29 -3.57
N LEU A 53 7.90 -33.48 -4.47
CA LEU A 53 8.74 -33.99 -5.57
C LEU A 53 10.02 -34.66 -5.04
N PHE A 54 10.65 -34.08 -4.01
CA PHE A 54 11.84 -34.64 -3.40
C PHE A 54 11.55 -35.98 -2.69
N GLU A 55 10.55 -36.02 -1.80
CA GLU A 55 10.25 -37.19 -0.97
C GLU A 55 9.63 -38.34 -1.77
N LYS A 56 8.59 -38.06 -2.57
CA LYS A 56 7.85 -39.13 -3.27
C LYS A 56 8.42 -39.50 -4.62
N HIS A 57 9.08 -38.57 -5.29
CA HIS A 57 9.54 -38.75 -6.67
C HIS A 57 11.06 -38.67 -6.84
N ARG A 58 11.81 -38.34 -5.77
CA ARG A 58 13.27 -38.15 -5.80
C ARG A 58 13.71 -37.18 -6.89
N LEU A 59 12.83 -36.23 -7.22
CA LEU A 59 13.02 -35.24 -8.28
C LEU A 59 13.29 -33.87 -7.63
N VAL A 60 14.39 -33.24 -8.04
CA VAL A 60 14.78 -31.90 -7.62
C VAL A 60 14.76 -30.99 -8.84
N ILE A 61 14.09 -29.84 -8.71
CA ILE A 61 14.15 -28.78 -9.72
C ILE A 61 15.18 -27.77 -9.25
N GLY A 62 16.25 -27.57 -10.02
CA GLY A 62 17.30 -26.60 -9.71
C GLY A 62 16.84 -25.16 -9.96
N ASP A 63 17.31 -24.21 -9.14
CA ASP A 63 17.09 -22.77 -9.29
C ASP A 63 15.63 -22.38 -9.60
N VAL A 64 14.68 -22.87 -8.79
CA VAL A 64 13.25 -22.62 -8.99
C VAL A 64 12.93 -21.12 -9.03
N GLU A 65 13.68 -20.32 -8.27
CA GLU A 65 13.53 -18.86 -8.20
C GLU A 65 13.79 -18.17 -9.55
N LYS A 66 14.56 -18.79 -10.45
CA LYS A 66 14.83 -18.24 -11.80
C LYS A 66 13.74 -18.59 -12.81
N ILE A 67 12.78 -19.45 -12.46
CA ILE A 67 11.73 -19.90 -13.36
C ILE A 67 10.63 -18.84 -13.43
N SER A 68 10.49 -18.21 -14.59
CA SER A 68 9.55 -17.10 -14.80
C SER A 68 8.08 -17.49 -14.70
N SER A 69 7.68 -18.73 -14.96
CA SER A 69 6.34 -19.24 -14.63
C SER A 69 6.42 -20.71 -14.27
N LEU A 70 6.33 -21.00 -12.96
CA LEU A 70 6.34 -22.37 -12.46
C LEU A 70 5.13 -23.18 -12.99
N GLN A 71 4.01 -22.51 -13.24
CA GLN A 71 2.79 -23.13 -13.75
C GLN A 71 2.95 -23.69 -15.17
N SER A 72 3.49 -22.87 -16.08
CA SER A 72 3.75 -23.31 -17.46
C SER A 72 4.89 -24.32 -17.51
N TYR A 73 5.92 -24.13 -16.68
CA TYR A 73 7.03 -25.05 -16.54
C TYR A 73 6.56 -26.46 -16.14
N ILE A 74 5.69 -26.57 -15.13
CA ILE A 74 5.14 -27.85 -14.68
C ILE A 74 4.26 -28.48 -15.76
N HIS A 75 3.43 -27.67 -16.43
CA HIS A 75 2.56 -28.19 -17.49
C HIS A 75 3.37 -28.82 -18.62
N TYR A 76 4.43 -28.14 -19.07
CA TYR A 76 5.34 -28.64 -20.09
C TYR A 76 6.00 -29.96 -19.66
N TRP A 77 6.65 -29.97 -18.50
CA TRP A 77 7.38 -31.15 -18.04
C TRP A 77 6.48 -32.33 -17.72
N ARG A 78 5.24 -32.11 -17.26
CA ARG A 78 4.26 -33.19 -17.06
C ARG A 78 3.96 -33.91 -18.37
N ILE A 79 3.80 -33.19 -19.49
CA ILE A 79 3.55 -33.79 -20.80
C ILE A 79 4.81 -34.54 -21.26
N ARG A 80 5.98 -33.93 -21.14
CA ARG A 80 7.25 -34.53 -21.57
C ARG A 80 7.62 -35.79 -20.80
N PHE A 81 7.35 -35.86 -19.50
CA PHE A 81 7.55 -37.07 -18.69
C PHE A 81 6.55 -38.20 -18.98
N MET A 82 5.45 -37.93 -19.68
CA MET A 82 4.59 -39.00 -20.20
C MET A 82 5.16 -39.65 -21.47
N GLU A 83 6.00 -38.93 -22.22
CA GLU A 83 6.54 -39.40 -23.51
C GLU A 83 7.82 -40.23 -23.34
N ALA A 84 8.65 -39.90 -22.35
CA ALA A 84 9.91 -40.61 -22.10
C ALA A 84 10.29 -40.60 -20.60
N PRO A 85 11.12 -41.57 -20.16
CA PRO A 85 11.50 -41.71 -18.76
C PRO A 85 12.40 -40.56 -18.26
N LEU A 86 12.39 -40.33 -16.94
CA LEU A 86 13.16 -39.27 -16.27
C LEU A 86 14.66 -39.26 -16.63
N THR A 87 15.27 -40.43 -16.87
CA THR A 87 16.69 -40.55 -17.24
C THR A 87 17.04 -39.89 -18.56
N SER A 88 16.06 -39.63 -19.44
CA SER A 88 16.28 -38.96 -20.72
C SER A 88 16.36 -37.43 -20.57
N PHE A 89 15.79 -36.89 -19.50
CA PHE A 89 15.57 -35.45 -19.32
C PHE A 89 16.09 -34.90 -17.99
N CYS A 90 16.66 -35.75 -17.12
CA CYS A 90 17.17 -35.35 -15.82
C CYS A 90 18.58 -35.93 -15.61
N THR A 91 19.44 -35.14 -14.98
CA THR A 91 20.75 -35.62 -14.53
C THR A 91 20.53 -36.57 -13.36
N THR A 92 21.01 -37.81 -13.48
CA THR A 92 20.85 -38.82 -12.42
C THR A 92 21.99 -38.70 -11.42
N MET A 93 21.66 -38.57 -10.14
CA MET A 93 22.59 -38.55 -9.02
C MET A 93 22.36 -39.79 -8.17
N VAL A 94 23.43 -40.40 -7.65
CA VAL A 94 23.34 -41.55 -6.77
C VAL A 94 23.67 -41.09 -5.36
N MET A 95 22.73 -41.24 -4.43
CA MET A 95 22.93 -40.91 -3.02
C MET A 95 22.90 -42.17 -2.15
N ASN A 96 23.58 -42.10 -1.00
CA ASN A 96 23.64 -43.20 -0.03
C ASN A 96 22.69 -42.99 1.16
N CYS A 97 21.70 -42.13 1.01
CA CYS A 97 20.70 -41.79 2.00
C CYS A 97 19.32 -41.66 1.35
N THR A 98 18.27 -41.96 2.13
CA THR A 98 16.87 -41.67 1.80
C THR A 98 16.55 -40.20 2.05
N PRO A 99 15.41 -39.68 1.54
CA PRO A 99 14.94 -38.34 1.86
C PRO A 99 14.79 -38.09 3.37
N ASP A 100 14.52 -39.15 4.15
CA ASP A 100 14.35 -39.11 5.61
C ASP A 100 15.69 -39.18 6.38
N GLY A 101 16.83 -39.20 5.67
CA GLY A 101 18.17 -39.26 6.26
C GLY A 101 18.63 -40.66 6.67
N GLU A 102 17.85 -41.70 6.37
CA GLU A 102 18.26 -43.08 6.65
C GLU A 102 19.30 -43.55 5.63
N PRO A 103 20.34 -44.28 6.04
CA PRO A 103 21.35 -44.80 5.12
C PRO A 103 20.74 -45.85 4.18
N SER A 104 20.69 -45.55 2.88
CA SER A 104 20.17 -46.43 1.82
C SER A 104 21.15 -46.44 0.67
N LYS A 105 21.60 -47.62 0.24
CA LYS A 105 22.65 -47.75 -0.79
C LYS A 105 22.06 -47.52 -2.18
N ASN A 106 22.71 -46.65 -2.95
CA ASN A 106 22.43 -46.40 -4.36
C ASN A 106 21.02 -45.87 -4.66
N GLU A 107 20.51 -44.94 -3.88
CA GLU A 107 19.26 -44.25 -4.21
C GLU A 107 19.47 -43.31 -5.40
N LEU A 108 18.61 -43.45 -6.42
CA LEU A 108 18.63 -42.58 -7.60
C LEU A 108 17.80 -41.32 -7.34
N TYR A 109 18.45 -40.17 -7.48
CA TYR A 109 17.83 -38.85 -7.50
C TYR A 109 17.94 -38.27 -8.90
N TYR A 110 16.92 -37.52 -9.30
CA TYR A 110 16.83 -36.88 -10.61
C TYR A 110 16.89 -35.37 -10.41
N LEU A 111 17.86 -34.72 -11.06
CA LEU A 111 17.98 -33.26 -11.07
C LEU A 111 17.52 -32.72 -12.42
N LEU A 112 16.50 -31.86 -12.38
CA LEU A 112 16.02 -31.10 -13.51
C LEU A 112 16.53 -29.66 -13.39
N SER A 113 17.51 -29.30 -14.21
CA SER A 113 18.16 -27.98 -14.17
C SER A 113 18.55 -27.50 -15.56
N ASP A 114 18.97 -26.24 -15.63
CA ASP A 114 19.49 -25.56 -16.82
C ASP A 114 20.79 -26.17 -17.38
N CYS A 115 21.34 -27.19 -16.72
CA CYS A 115 22.41 -28.03 -17.24
C CYS A 115 21.95 -28.82 -18.48
N ILE A 116 20.64 -29.02 -18.64
CA ILE A 116 20.02 -29.71 -19.76
C ILE A 116 19.54 -28.67 -20.77
N LEU A 117 19.91 -28.85 -22.04
CA LEU A 117 19.62 -27.89 -23.10
C LEU A 117 18.11 -27.64 -23.26
N GLU A 118 17.29 -28.68 -23.16
CA GLU A 118 15.83 -28.57 -23.25
C GLU A 118 15.26 -27.74 -22.10
N ASP A 119 15.69 -27.97 -20.86
CA ASP A 119 15.27 -27.20 -19.69
C ASP A 119 15.72 -25.74 -19.77
N LYS A 120 16.97 -25.51 -20.21
CA LYS A 120 17.51 -24.17 -20.42
C LYS A 120 16.72 -23.39 -21.46
N THR A 121 16.41 -24.01 -22.60
CA THR A 121 15.60 -23.39 -23.66
C THR A 121 14.19 -23.09 -23.16
N LEU A 122 13.55 -24.02 -22.45
CA LEU A 122 12.22 -23.81 -21.87
C LEU A 122 12.20 -22.62 -20.89
N ARG A 123 13.16 -22.56 -19.96
CA ARG A 123 13.27 -21.43 -19.01
C ARG A 123 13.43 -20.11 -19.73
N TYR A 124 14.24 -20.08 -20.79
CA TYR A 124 14.44 -18.90 -21.62
C TYR A 124 13.17 -18.49 -22.37
N GLU A 125 12.48 -19.42 -23.02
CA GLU A 125 11.23 -19.15 -23.74
C GLU A 125 10.12 -18.66 -22.81
N LEU A 126 9.99 -19.25 -21.61
CA LEU A 126 9.06 -18.78 -20.58
C LEU A 126 9.37 -17.36 -20.13
N HIS A 127 10.65 -17.06 -19.93
CA HIS A 127 11.09 -15.72 -19.56
C HIS A 127 10.80 -14.70 -20.67
N GLN A 128 11.18 -14.99 -21.91
CA GLN A 128 10.90 -14.14 -23.06
C GLN A 128 9.41 -13.88 -23.23
N THR A 129 8.58 -14.93 -23.18
CA THR A 129 7.13 -14.81 -23.33
C THR A 129 6.53 -13.94 -22.21
N ARG A 130 7.00 -14.11 -20.97
CA ARG A 130 6.57 -13.27 -19.84
C ARG A 130 7.00 -11.80 -20.02
N LEU A 131 8.22 -11.55 -20.51
CA LEU A 131 8.71 -10.21 -20.80
C LEU A 131 7.92 -9.54 -21.93
N GLU A 132 7.70 -10.23 -23.05
CA GLU A 132 6.90 -9.75 -24.18
C GLU A 132 5.48 -9.38 -23.73
N TRP A 133 4.85 -10.22 -22.90
CA TRP A 133 3.54 -9.95 -22.30
C TRP A 133 3.54 -8.68 -21.44
N ALA A 134 4.53 -8.51 -20.56
CA ALA A 134 4.63 -7.33 -19.71
C ALA A 134 4.88 -6.04 -20.52
N ILE A 135 5.75 -6.08 -21.54
CA ILE A 135 6.00 -4.94 -22.44
C ILE A 135 4.73 -4.59 -23.22
N ALA A 136 4.01 -5.59 -23.73
CA ALA A 136 2.75 -5.37 -24.45
C ALA A 136 1.71 -4.69 -23.56
N GLN A 137 1.57 -5.11 -22.31
CA GLN A 137 0.69 -4.46 -21.34
C GLN A 137 1.14 -3.03 -21.04
N GLN A 138 2.44 -2.80 -20.81
CA GLN A 138 2.97 -1.46 -20.55
C GLN A 138 2.71 -0.51 -21.72
N SER A 139 2.92 -0.97 -22.96
CA SER A 139 2.63 -0.19 -24.17
C SER A 139 1.15 0.19 -24.26
N LYS A 140 0.25 -0.76 -23.95
CA LYS A 140 -1.19 -0.52 -23.88
C LYS A 140 -1.55 0.51 -22.81
N GLU A 141 -1.00 0.40 -21.60
CA GLU A 141 -1.26 1.33 -20.49
C GLU A 141 -0.80 2.77 -20.79
N ARG A 142 0.30 2.92 -21.55
CA ARG A 142 0.83 4.23 -21.97
C ARG A 142 0.04 4.88 -23.09
N THR A 143 -0.49 4.08 -24.01
CA THR A 143 -1.28 4.58 -25.15
C THR A 143 -2.75 4.79 -24.82
N ASP A 144 -3.22 4.22 -23.70
CA ASP A 144 -4.59 4.37 -23.22
C ASP A 144 -4.84 5.73 -22.56
N ASN A 145 -5.65 6.55 -23.25
CA ASN A 145 -6.10 7.87 -22.80
C ASN A 145 -7.50 7.85 -22.18
N LYS A 146 -8.09 6.67 -21.99
CA LYS A 146 -9.44 6.51 -21.39
C LYS A 146 -9.37 6.18 -19.91
N PHE A 147 -8.20 6.28 -19.29
CA PHE A 147 -8.04 6.04 -17.87
C PHE A 147 -8.82 7.11 -17.09
N LYS A 148 -9.57 6.68 -16.08
CA LYS A 148 -10.31 7.55 -15.16
C LYS A 148 -10.34 6.89 -13.79
N ARG A 149 -9.79 7.58 -12.78
CA ARG A 149 -9.78 7.08 -11.39
C ARG A 149 -9.71 8.24 -10.40
N GLY A 150 -10.37 8.10 -9.26
CA GLY A 150 -10.21 9.00 -8.12
C GLY A 150 -8.83 8.83 -7.48
N CYS A 151 -8.25 9.91 -6.96
CA CYS A 151 -7.03 9.84 -6.18
C CYS A 151 -7.27 9.04 -4.89
N LEU A 152 -6.28 8.26 -4.46
CA LEU A 152 -6.34 7.49 -3.19
C LEU A 152 -6.22 8.38 -1.95
N PHE A 153 -5.81 9.62 -2.18
CA PHE A 153 -5.33 10.55 -1.18
C PHE A 153 -6.24 11.78 -1.18
N CYS A 154 -6.35 12.55 -2.25
CA CYS A 154 -7.32 13.65 -2.34
C CYS A 154 -8.65 13.25 -3.03
N HIS A 155 -9.55 14.23 -3.15
CA HIS A 155 -10.84 14.08 -3.85
C HIS A 155 -10.77 14.33 -5.37
N MET A 156 -9.58 14.62 -5.91
CA MET A 156 -9.43 14.85 -7.34
C MET A 156 -9.70 13.58 -8.14
N GLU A 157 -10.53 13.72 -9.18
CA GLU A 157 -10.69 12.69 -10.19
C GLU A 157 -9.78 12.97 -11.37
N ILE A 158 -8.92 12.01 -11.71
CA ILE A 158 -7.91 12.18 -12.75
C ILE A 158 -8.35 11.35 -13.94
N SER A 159 -8.47 12.02 -15.09
CA SER A 159 -8.80 11.42 -16.38
C SER A 159 -7.71 11.67 -17.40
N GLY A 160 -7.50 10.73 -18.32
CA GLY A 160 -6.52 10.82 -19.39
C GLY A 160 -5.54 9.67 -19.35
N THR A 161 -4.27 9.95 -19.03
CA THR A 161 -3.20 8.95 -18.96
C THR A 161 -2.93 8.49 -17.54
N ARG A 162 -2.49 7.24 -17.39
CA ARG A 162 -2.02 6.70 -16.10
C ARG A 162 -0.78 7.44 -15.57
N SER A 163 0.08 7.94 -16.47
CA SER A 163 1.23 8.77 -16.10
C SER A 163 0.81 10.06 -15.40
N ALA A 164 -0.28 10.71 -15.84
CA ALA A 164 -0.81 11.90 -15.17
C ALA A 164 -1.27 11.58 -13.74
N TYR A 165 -1.88 10.41 -13.53
CA TYR A 165 -2.25 9.94 -12.19
C TYR A 165 -1.03 9.74 -11.29
N LEU A 166 0.01 9.08 -11.80
CA LEU A 166 1.26 8.86 -11.05
C LEU A 166 1.99 10.17 -10.74
N ASN A 167 2.02 11.10 -11.70
CA ASN A 167 2.62 12.41 -11.50
C ASN A 167 1.87 13.21 -10.43
N HIS A 168 0.54 13.20 -10.46
CA HIS A 168 -0.27 13.81 -9.40
C HIS A 168 0.05 13.21 -8.02
N LEU A 169 0.15 11.88 -7.90
CA LEU A 169 0.55 11.24 -6.64
C LEU A 169 1.93 11.70 -6.16
N SER A 170 2.89 11.89 -7.08
CA SER A 170 4.24 12.35 -6.72
C SER A 170 4.33 13.84 -6.44
N GLU A 171 3.56 14.68 -7.11
CA GLU A 171 3.63 16.14 -7.00
C GLU A 171 2.77 16.66 -5.85
N LYS A 172 1.53 16.19 -5.74
CA LYS A 172 0.56 16.64 -4.71
C LYS A 172 0.65 15.84 -3.42
N HIS A 173 1.07 14.58 -3.50
CA HIS A 173 1.11 13.69 -2.33
C HIS A 173 2.51 13.15 -2.02
N ASN A 174 3.54 13.59 -2.73
CA ASN A 174 4.91 13.10 -2.60
C ASN A 174 5.01 11.57 -2.53
N VAL A 175 4.02 10.82 -3.04
CA VAL A 175 3.99 9.36 -3.00
C VAL A 175 4.76 8.86 -4.20
N GLN A 176 5.91 8.24 -3.94
CA GLN A 176 6.84 7.77 -4.96
C GLN A 176 6.61 6.27 -5.19
N LEU A 177 5.83 5.93 -6.23
CA LEU A 177 5.65 4.55 -6.67
C LEU A 177 6.76 4.09 -7.65
N GLY A 178 7.52 5.04 -8.20
CA GLY A 178 8.52 4.82 -9.25
C GLY A 178 8.21 5.66 -10.48
N LYS A 179 9.15 5.70 -11.44
CA LYS A 179 8.93 6.43 -12.70
C LYS A 179 7.81 5.74 -13.50
N PRO A 180 6.90 6.49 -14.16
CA PRO A 180 5.85 5.91 -15.00
C PRO A 180 6.38 4.98 -16.09
N GLU A 181 7.61 5.22 -16.56
CA GLU A 181 8.29 4.40 -17.56
C GLU A 181 8.70 3.00 -17.04
N ASN A 182 8.88 2.84 -15.73
CA ASN A 182 9.32 1.59 -15.14
C ASN A 182 8.16 0.75 -14.58
N LEU A 183 6.94 1.27 -14.61
CA LEU A 183 5.77 0.60 -14.06
C LEU A 183 4.98 -0.15 -15.14
N VAL A 184 4.36 -1.26 -14.73
CA VAL A 184 3.48 -2.11 -15.52
C VAL A 184 2.37 -2.67 -14.62
N PHE A 185 1.20 -2.97 -15.18
CA PHE A 185 0.01 -3.38 -14.41
C PHE A 185 -0.41 -2.32 -13.40
N ILE A 186 -0.38 -1.04 -13.81
CA ILE A 186 -0.63 0.11 -12.94
C ILE A 186 -1.99 0.00 -12.24
N ASP A 187 -3.03 -0.48 -12.94
CA ASP A 187 -4.36 -0.61 -12.35
C ASP A 187 -4.36 -1.59 -11.16
N LYS A 188 -3.70 -2.76 -11.32
CA LYS A 188 -3.54 -3.77 -10.26
C LYS A 188 -2.68 -3.24 -9.10
N LEU A 189 -1.65 -2.44 -9.40
CA LEU A 189 -0.83 -1.79 -8.38
C LEU A 189 -1.66 -0.81 -7.53
N LEU A 190 -2.45 0.04 -8.19
CA LEU A 190 -3.31 1.01 -7.53
C LEU A 190 -4.39 0.32 -6.70
N ASP A 191 -5.01 -0.75 -7.20
CA ASP A 191 -5.99 -1.54 -6.45
C ASP A 191 -5.39 -2.11 -5.16
N LYS A 192 -4.15 -2.61 -5.24
CA LYS A 192 -3.44 -3.16 -4.08
C LYS A 192 -3.08 -2.10 -3.05
N ILE A 193 -2.69 -0.91 -3.49
CA ILE A 193 -2.41 0.23 -2.60
C ILE A 193 -3.71 0.70 -1.96
N GLU A 194 -4.78 0.83 -2.73
CA GLU A 194 -6.12 1.19 -2.25
C GLU A 194 -6.61 0.20 -1.19
N GLU A 195 -6.41 -1.11 -1.42
CA GLU A 195 -6.78 -2.14 -0.46
C GLU A 195 -5.99 -2.00 0.85
N LYS A 196 -4.68 -1.72 0.80
CA LYS A 196 -3.87 -1.48 2.01
C LYS A 196 -4.35 -0.22 2.75
N ILE A 197 -4.63 0.87 2.05
CA ILE A 197 -5.15 2.11 2.65
C ILE A 197 -6.53 1.86 3.27
N ARG A 198 -7.41 1.10 2.61
CA ARG A 198 -8.74 0.73 3.12
C ARG A 198 -8.66 -0.13 4.38
N LYS A 199 -7.66 -1.00 4.48
CA LYS A 199 -7.35 -1.77 5.70
C LYS A 199 -6.63 -0.94 6.77
N LEU A 200 -6.43 0.35 6.53
CA LEU A 200 -5.70 1.27 7.41
C LEU A 200 -4.26 0.82 7.68
N LYS A 201 -3.63 0.18 6.68
CA LYS A 201 -2.26 -0.33 6.75
C LYS A 201 -1.31 0.57 5.97
N CYS A 202 -0.19 0.97 6.57
CA CYS A 202 0.81 1.78 5.89
C CYS A 202 1.53 1.00 4.78
N ILE A 203 1.67 1.63 3.61
CA ILE A 203 2.30 1.04 2.42
C ILE A 203 3.80 0.78 2.55
N TYR A 204 4.48 1.47 3.49
CA TYR A 204 5.92 1.35 3.72
C TYR A 204 6.24 0.45 4.91
N CYS A 205 5.73 0.79 6.09
CA CYS A 205 6.09 0.10 7.34
C CYS A 205 5.15 -1.03 7.72
N GLU A 206 4.04 -1.20 6.99
CA GLU A 206 3.07 -2.27 7.21
C GLU A 206 2.41 -2.31 8.60
N LYS A 207 2.42 -1.18 9.32
CA LYS A 207 1.68 -1.05 10.57
C LYS A 207 0.20 -0.76 10.29
N ASP A 208 -0.67 -1.28 11.15
CA ASP A 208 -2.10 -1.02 11.14
C ASP A 208 -2.43 0.19 12.02
N PHE A 209 -3.43 0.96 11.61
CA PHE A 209 -3.86 2.19 12.26
C PHE A 209 -5.36 2.15 12.56
N LYS A 210 -5.78 2.93 13.56
CA LYS A 210 -7.18 2.98 13.99
C LYS A 210 -8.06 3.72 13.00
N ASP A 211 -7.53 4.81 12.42
CA ASP A 211 -8.27 5.71 11.53
C ASP A 211 -7.41 6.20 10.36
N ARG A 212 -8.06 6.61 9.28
CA ARG A 212 -7.41 7.10 8.05
C ARG A 212 -6.57 8.36 8.30
N ASN A 213 -7.03 9.24 9.20
CA ASN A 213 -6.31 10.46 9.56
C ASN A 213 -5.00 10.15 10.30
N VAL A 214 -5.03 9.17 11.21
CA VAL A 214 -3.82 8.73 11.94
C VAL A 214 -2.82 8.07 10.99
N LEU A 215 -3.30 7.26 10.04
CA LEU A 215 -2.45 6.67 8.99
C LEU A 215 -1.81 7.76 8.11
N LYS A 216 -2.60 8.75 7.69
CA LYS A 216 -2.12 9.86 6.86
C LYS A 216 -1.04 10.67 7.60
N GLU A 217 -1.32 11.03 8.84
CA GLU A 217 -0.39 11.79 9.68
C GLU A 217 0.90 11.01 9.95
N HIS A 218 0.77 9.69 10.16
CA HIS A 218 1.92 8.80 10.25
C HIS A 218 2.77 8.81 8.99
N MET A 219 2.15 8.70 7.81
CA MET A 219 2.86 8.71 6.52
C MET A 219 3.56 10.04 6.25
N ARG A 220 2.94 11.15 6.65
CA ARG A 220 3.51 12.50 6.60
C ARG A 220 4.73 12.63 7.51
N LYS A 221 4.54 12.44 8.83
CA LYS A 221 5.59 12.63 9.85
C LYS A 221 6.78 11.69 9.68
N LYS A 222 6.54 10.44 9.28
CA LYS A 222 7.61 9.44 9.12
C LYS A 222 8.18 9.36 7.71
N PHE A 223 7.74 10.23 6.79
CA PHE A 223 8.13 10.20 5.38
C PHE A 223 7.98 8.80 4.74
N HIS A 224 6.93 8.07 5.12
CA HIS A 224 6.59 6.76 4.57
C HIS A 224 5.86 6.93 3.22
N LYS A 225 6.57 7.57 2.30
CA LYS A 225 6.11 8.01 0.98
C LYS A 225 6.42 7.00 -0.14
N ARG A 226 7.13 5.92 0.19
CA ARG A 226 7.54 4.85 -0.75
C ARG A 226 6.82 3.54 -0.41
N ILE A 227 6.79 2.62 -1.36
CA ILE A 227 6.34 1.25 -1.11
C ILE A 227 7.38 0.52 -0.26
N ASN A 228 6.94 -0.40 0.61
CA ASN A 228 7.82 -1.24 1.43
C ASN A 228 8.94 -1.90 0.60
N PRO A 229 10.22 -1.61 0.90
CA PRO A 229 11.35 -2.21 0.20
C PRO A 229 11.54 -3.72 0.46
N LYS A 230 10.80 -4.31 1.39
CA LYS A 230 10.93 -5.75 1.72
C LYS A 230 9.82 -6.60 1.11
N ASP A 231 8.73 -5.96 0.66
CA ASP A 231 7.57 -6.67 0.12
C ASP A 231 7.80 -7.04 -1.36
N LYS A 232 8.20 -8.30 -1.60
CA LYS A 232 8.42 -8.85 -2.96
C LYS A 232 7.16 -8.88 -3.81
N THR A 233 5.99 -8.77 -3.20
CA THR A 233 4.73 -8.83 -3.94
C THR A 233 4.47 -7.59 -4.80
N TYR A 234 5.30 -6.55 -4.69
CA TYR A 234 5.28 -5.40 -5.58
C TYR A 234 6.23 -5.52 -6.76
N ASP A 235 7.15 -6.49 -6.75
CA ASP A 235 8.14 -6.64 -7.81
C ASP A 235 7.46 -6.91 -9.17
N ASP A 236 6.32 -7.60 -9.19
CA ASP A 236 5.53 -7.82 -10.41
C ASP A 236 5.05 -6.52 -11.11
N PHE A 237 5.10 -5.35 -10.46
CA PHE A 237 4.68 -4.08 -11.05
C PHE A 237 5.82 -3.27 -11.69
N TYR A 238 7.06 -3.74 -11.60
CA TYR A 238 8.22 -3.04 -12.17
C TYR A 238 8.78 -3.81 -13.37
N ILE A 239 8.80 -3.17 -14.53
CA ILE A 239 9.26 -3.78 -15.80
C ILE A 239 10.72 -4.26 -15.71
N THR A 240 11.54 -3.60 -14.88
CA THR A 240 12.95 -3.93 -14.68
C THR A 240 13.15 -5.35 -14.13
N ASN A 241 12.16 -5.92 -13.43
CA ASN A 241 12.18 -7.31 -12.95
C ASN A 241 11.95 -8.35 -14.04
N TYR A 242 11.44 -7.92 -15.18
CA TYR A 242 11.18 -8.81 -16.31
C TYR A 242 12.37 -8.88 -17.27
N LEU A 243 13.36 -7.98 -17.14
CA LEU A 243 14.50 -7.89 -18.07
C LEU A 243 15.57 -8.96 -17.85
N GLU A 244 15.78 -9.41 -16.60
CA GLU A 244 16.80 -10.41 -16.28
C GLU A 244 16.22 -11.51 -15.37
N PRO A 245 16.43 -12.80 -15.71
CA PRO A 245 16.02 -13.91 -14.85
C PRO A 245 16.75 -13.88 -13.51
N GLY A 246 16.00 -13.78 -12.42
CA GLY A 246 16.55 -13.82 -11.05
C GLY A 246 17.09 -12.49 -10.52
N SER A 247 17.10 -11.41 -11.31
CA SER A 247 17.49 -10.07 -10.84
C SER A 247 16.25 -9.29 -10.42
N THR A 248 16.16 -8.91 -9.15
CA THR A 248 15.17 -7.91 -8.72
C THR A 248 15.68 -6.49 -9.00
N TRP A 249 14.80 -5.57 -9.34
CA TRP A 249 15.05 -4.13 -9.53
C TRP A 249 15.75 -3.52 -8.32
N ARG A 250 15.55 -4.12 -7.15
CA ARG A 250 16.21 -3.83 -5.87
C ARG A 250 17.72 -4.05 -5.92
N GLN A 251 18.19 -5.14 -6.55
CA GLN A 251 19.63 -5.39 -6.69
C GLN A 251 20.29 -4.33 -7.58
N ARG A 252 19.60 -3.86 -8.63
CA ARG A 252 20.10 -2.78 -9.49
C ARG A 252 20.10 -1.40 -8.83
N GLN A 253 19.23 -1.14 -7.86
CA GLN A 253 19.28 0.10 -7.09
C GLN A 253 20.43 0.07 -6.09
N ASN A 254 20.62 -1.03 -5.34
CA ASN A 254 21.74 -1.13 -4.41
C ASN A 254 23.11 -1.07 -5.11
N ASP A 255 23.24 -1.60 -6.33
CA ASP A 255 24.50 -1.50 -7.10
C ASP A 255 24.79 -0.08 -7.61
N ASN A 256 23.79 0.80 -7.68
CA ASN A 256 23.95 2.22 -8.04
C ASN A 256 24.03 3.16 -6.82
N ASP A 257 23.63 2.71 -5.62
CA ASP A 257 23.52 3.53 -4.41
C ASP A 257 24.85 3.67 -3.64
N GLU A 258 25.93 3.01 -4.09
CA GLU A 258 27.28 3.25 -3.54
C GLU A 258 28.01 4.44 -4.18
N THR A 259 27.43 5.10 -5.21
CA THR A 259 28.10 6.24 -5.88
C THR A 259 27.23 7.42 -6.31
N GLU A 260 25.92 7.47 -6.02
CA GLU A 260 25.11 8.68 -6.27
C GLU A 260 24.72 9.38 -4.97
N ASP A 261 25.61 10.29 -4.59
CA ASP A 261 25.55 11.31 -3.56
C ASP A 261 24.14 11.70 -3.06
N LEU A 262 24.01 11.59 -1.74
CA LEU A 262 23.31 12.54 -0.92
C LEU A 262 23.68 13.98 -1.37
N THR A 263 22.67 14.82 -1.61
CA THR A 263 22.72 16.26 -1.96
C THR A 263 22.67 16.62 -3.45
N GLU A 264 21.45 16.78 -4.01
CA GLU A 264 21.03 17.96 -4.81
C GLU A 264 19.61 17.80 -5.37
N PHE A 265 18.61 17.96 -4.48
CA PHE A 265 17.38 18.66 -4.86
C PHE A 265 16.75 19.25 -3.59
N ASN A 266 17.48 20.18 -2.95
CA ASN A 266 16.84 21.22 -2.16
C ASN A 266 16.13 22.13 -3.16
N SER A 267 14.89 21.79 -3.50
CA SER A 267 13.93 22.84 -3.81
C SER A 267 13.35 23.25 -2.47
N ASP A 268 13.84 24.38 -1.97
CA ASP A 268 13.24 25.16 -0.89
C ASP A 268 11.82 25.58 -1.28
N ASN A 269 10.89 24.64 -1.30
CA ASN A 269 9.47 24.92 -1.23
C ASN A 269 9.01 24.42 0.14
N GLU A 270 9.10 25.31 1.11
CA GLU A 270 8.19 25.35 2.26
C GLU A 270 6.75 25.59 1.77
N ASP A 271 6.23 24.70 0.92
CA ASP A 271 4.80 24.64 0.59
C ASP A 271 4.13 23.77 1.67
N ASP A 272 3.93 24.37 2.83
CA ASP A 272 2.99 23.93 3.87
C ASP A 272 1.54 23.78 3.31
N ASP A 273 1.28 24.36 2.14
CA ASP A 273 -0.02 24.40 1.46
C ASP A 273 -0.35 23.16 0.60
N SER A 274 0.60 22.29 0.24
CA SER A 274 0.33 21.16 -0.69
C SER A 274 -0.49 20.01 -0.08
N TRP A 275 -0.71 20.04 1.24
CA TRP A 275 -1.47 19.04 1.98
C TRP A 275 -2.61 19.59 2.84
N ALA A 276 -2.77 20.93 2.85
CA ALA A 276 -3.91 21.63 3.44
C ALA A 276 -5.24 21.24 2.76
N ASP A 277 -5.16 20.79 1.51
CA ASP A 277 -6.29 20.49 0.62
C ASP A 277 -7.07 19.19 0.95
N TRP A 278 -6.92 18.68 2.16
CA TRP A 278 -7.71 17.54 2.67
C TRP A 278 -8.63 17.93 3.83
N ASP A 279 -8.54 19.17 4.30
CA ASP A 279 -9.48 19.74 5.28
C ASP A 279 -10.40 20.80 4.68
N GLU A 280 -10.46 20.96 3.36
CA GLU A 280 -11.55 21.73 2.74
C GLU A 280 -12.72 20.81 2.37
N LYS A 281 -13.38 20.30 3.41
CA LYS A 281 -14.81 20.61 3.42
C LYS A 281 -14.85 22.12 3.55
N GLU A 282 -15.67 22.81 2.77
CA GLU A 282 -16.32 23.99 3.33
C GLU A 282 -17.04 23.47 4.59
N ILE A 283 -16.34 23.45 5.74
CA ILE A 283 -16.92 23.07 7.01
C ILE A 283 -17.80 24.26 7.34
N CYS A 284 -19.03 24.23 6.84
CA CYS A 284 -19.96 25.31 7.09
C CYS A 284 -20.15 25.42 8.61
N VAL A 285 -19.71 26.53 9.17
CA VAL A 285 -19.86 26.85 10.58
C VAL A 285 -21.33 27.10 10.84
N SER A 286 -21.93 26.28 11.71
CA SER A 286 -23.29 26.48 12.18
C SER A 286 -23.35 27.55 13.26
N CYS A 287 -24.36 28.40 13.18
CA CYS A 287 -24.68 29.35 14.24
C CYS A 287 -25.00 28.59 15.52
N LEU A 288 -24.54 29.10 16.66
CA LEU A 288 -24.86 28.48 17.95
C LEU A 288 -26.34 28.58 18.28
N LEU A 289 -27.08 29.55 17.72
CA LEU A 289 -28.45 29.92 18.13
C LEU A 289 -29.54 29.49 17.14
N CYS A 290 -29.18 29.15 15.90
CA CYS A 290 -30.16 28.78 14.87
C CYS A 290 -29.56 27.84 13.80
N SER A 291 -30.40 27.33 12.90
CA SER A 291 -30.00 26.39 11.85
C SER A 291 -29.21 26.99 10.68
N LYS A 292 -28.70 28.23 10.78
CA LYS A 292 -27.88 28.83 9.71
C LYS A 292 -26.46 28.29 9.73
N THR A 293 -25.91 28.07 8.54
CA THR A 293 -24.54 27.59 8.33
C THR A 293 -23.83 28.49 7.32
N THR A 294 -22.58 28.88 7.57
CA THR A 294 -21.78 29.71 6.66
C THR A 294 -20.38 29.15 6.44
N ASP A 295 -19.81 29.45 5.28
CA ASP A 295 -18.44 29.09 4.88
C ASP A 295 -17.34 29.85 5.64
N ASP A 296 -17.71 30.96 6.28
CA ASP A 296 -16.78 31.88 6.95
C ASP A 296 -17.19 32.11 8.41
N PHE A 297 -16.23 31.93 9.33
CA PHE A 297 -16.40 32.16 10.76
C PHE A 297 -16.71 33.63 11.09
N SER A 298 -16.13 34.58 10.34
CA SER A 298 -16.39 36.01 10.54
C SER A 298 -17.86 36.33 10.24
N LYS A 299 -18.40 35.74 9.16
CA LYS A 299 -19.82 35.89 8.78
C LYS A 299 -20.77 35.26 9.79
N ILE A 300 -20.41 34.14 10.43
CA ILE A 300 -21.27 33.53 11.46
C ILE A 300 -21.34 34.41 12.71
N LEU A 301 -20.21 35.01 13.10
CA LEU A 301 -20.14 35.94 14.22
C LEU A 301 -20.96 37.21 13.94
N GLU A 302 -20.81 37.80 12.75
CA GLU A 302 -21.64 38.93 12.32
C GLU A 302 -23.13 38.55 12.30
N HIS A 303 -23.46 37.35 11.84
CA HIS A 303 -24.83 36.85 11.86
C HIS A 303 -25.39 36.75 13.29
N MET A 304 -24.60 36.29 14.25
CA MET A 304 -24.98 36.23 15.67
C MET A 304 -25.22 37.62 16.26
N VAL A 305 -24.41 38.62 15.89
CA VAL A 305 -24.59 40.01 16.30
C VAL A 305 -25.83 40.64 15.63
N HIS A 306 -26.02 40.44 14.33
CA HIS A 306 -27.10 41.11 13.58
C HIS A 306 -28.48 40.49 13.78
N GLN A 307 -28.58 39.16 13.81
CA GLN A 307 -29.87 38.46 13.91
C GLN A 307 -30.23 38.09 15.34
N HIS A 308 -29.23 37.76 16.16
CA HIS A 308 -29.45 37.29 17.53
C HIS A 308 -29.02 38.30 18.59
N LYS A 309 -28.46 39.46 18.21
CA LYS A 309 -27.84 40.48 19.09
C LYS A 309 -26.97 39.88 20.19
N PHE A 310 -26.28 38.81 19.84
CA PHE A 310 -25.39 38.08 20.74
C PHE A 310 -23.99 38.17 20.17
N ASP A 311 -23.12 38.87 20.89
CA ASP A 311 -21.70 38.99 20.54
C ASP A 311 -20.90 37.95 21.33
N PHE A 312 -20.47 36.89 20.63
CA PHE A 312 -19.69 35.82 21.24
C PHE A 312 -18.28 36.28 21.63
N ILE A 313 -17.64 37.16 20.84
CA ILE A 313 -16.28 37.64 21.12
C ILE A 313 -16.28 38.54 22.34
N GLU A 314 -17.19 39.52 22.39
CA GLU A 314 -17.29 40.44 23.52
C GLU A 314 -17.66 39.69 24.81
N SER A 315 -18.57 38.72 24.72
CA SER A 315 -19.04 37.96 25.88
C SER A 315 -18.02 36.94 26.42
N THR A 316 -17.03 36.52 25.61
CA THR A 316 -16.01 35.52 25.98
C THR A 316 -14.58 36.08 26.05
N LYS A 317 -14.44 37.41 26.03
CA LYS A 317 -13.14 38.09 26.04
C LYS A 317 -12.25 37.72 27.23
N ASP A 318 -12.86 37.50 28.39
CA ASP A 318 -12.14 37.18 29.64
C ASP A 318 -12.03 35.67 29.90
N PHE A 319 -12.44 34.82 28.95
CA PHE A 319 -12.47 33.36 29.12
C PHE A 319 -11.25 32.69 28.48
N ASN A 320 -10.71 31.69 29.16
CA ASN A 320 -9.67 30.85 28.58
C ASN A 320 -10.24 29.92 27.50
N PHE A 321 -9.36 29.30 26.70
CA PHE A 321 -9.76 28.39 25.62
C PHE A 321 -10.73 27.28 26.08
N TYR A 322 -10.44 26.63 27.21
CA TYR A 322 -11.29 25.57 27.75
C TYR A 322 -12.65 26.08 28.24
N GLU A 323 -12.72 27.30 28.75
CA GLU A 323 -13.96 27.96 29.12
C GLU A 323 -14.80 28.32 27.89
N LYS A 324 -14.15 28.74 26.79
CA LYS A 324 -14.80 28.95 25.48
C LYS A 324 -15.41 27.66 24.93
N ILE A 325 -14.72 26.52 25.05
CA ILE A 325 -15.27 25.21 24.65
C ILE A 325 -16.52 24.87 25.47
N LYS A 326 -16.44 25.02 26.80
CA LYS A 326 -17.56 24.70 27.69
C LYS A 326 -18.80 25.53 27.42
N ILE A 327 -18.63 26.82 27.14
CA ILE A 327 -19.79 27.68 26.88
C ILE A 327 -20.43 27.36 25.53
N VAL A 328 -19.65 26.99 24.51
CA VAL A 328 -20.20 26.54 23.22
C VAL A 328 -21.02 25.26 23.40
N ASN A 329 -20.48 24.26 24.10
CA ASN A 329 -21.21 23.03 24.42
C ASN A 329 -22.45 23.30 25.27
N TYR A 330 -22.38 24.21 26.25
CA TYR A 330 -23.54 24.62 27.05
C TYR A 330 -24.66 25.22 26.19
N ILE A 331 -24.32 26.16 25.31
CA ILE A 331 -25.30 26.83 24.44
C ILE A 331 -25.98 25.81 23.53
N ARG A 332 -25.22 24.89 22.94
CA ARG A 332 -25.77 23.84 22.08
C ARG A 332 -26.70 22.90 22.83
N ARG A 333 -26.35 22.49 24.05
CA ARG A 333 -27.22 21.68 24.91
C ARG A 333 -28.54 22.37 25.19
N GLN A 334 -28.48 23.65 25.55
CA GLN A 334 -29.67 24.41 25.89
C GLN A 334 -30.62 24.57 24.70
N ILE A 335 -30.08 24.66 23.49
CA ILE A 335 -30.89 24.77 22.27
C ILE A 335 -31.47 23.42 21.86
N GLU A 336 -30.72 22.32 22.00
CA GLU A 336 -31.25 20.97 21.81
C GLU A 336 -32.39 20.67 22.79
N GLU A 337 -32.25 21.08 24.05
CA GLU A 337 -33.27 20.95 25.10
C GLU A 337 -34.39 22.01 25.02
N LYS A 338 -34.33 22.94 24.05
CA LYS A 338 -35.29 24.05 23.87
C LYS A 338 -35.46 24.92 25.12
N LYS A 339 -34.37 25.20 25.80
CA LYS A 339 -34.32 26.05 27.00
C LYS A 339 -33.57 27.34 26.73
N CYS A 340 -33.98 28.41 27.39
CA CYS A 340 -33.28 29.68 27.29
C CYS A 340 -31.90 29.61 27.97
N ILE A 341 -30.86 30.07 27.26
CA ILE A 341 -29.47 30.10 27.72
C ILE A 341 -29.31 30.86 29.04
N TYR A 342 -30.15 31.87 29.32
CA TYR A 342 -30.04 32.75 30.49
C TYR A 342 -30.97 32.39 31.65
N CYS A 343 -32.25 32.12 31.38
CA CYS A 343 -33.26 31.88 32.42
C CYS A 343 -33.64 30.40 32.62
N ASP A 344 -33.12 29.49 31.78
CA ASP A 344 -33.38 28.04 31.84
C ASP A 344 -34.85 27.64 31.64
N ASP A 345 -35.70 28.58 31.19
CA ASP A 345 -37.11 28.30 30.88
C ASP A 345 -37.26 27.56 29.54
N GLU A 346 -38.12 26.54 29.51
CA GLU A 346 -38.49 25.78 28.31
C GLU A 346 -39.33 26.65 27.36
N CYS A 347 -38.87 26.81 26.11
CA CYS A 347 -39.49 27.65 25.09
C CYS A 347 -39.47 26.94 23.73
N GLU A 348 -40.60 26.94 23.00
CA GLU A 348 -40.66 26.30 21.67
C GLU A 348 -39.71 26.93 20.65
N ASP A 349 -39.52 28.25 20.72
CA ASP A 349 -38.52 29.01 19.96
C ASP A 349 -37.65 29.85 20.92
N VAL A 350 -36.41 29.37 21.13
CA VAL A 350 -35.45 29.98 22.05
C VAL A 350 -35.00 31.35 21.53
N VAL A 351 -34.94 31.56 20.22
CA VAL A 351 -34.46 32.81 19.61
C VAL A 351 -35.46 33.95 19.83
N ASP A 352 -36.74 33.68 19.57
CA ASP A 352 -37.80 34.67 19.77
C ASP A 352 -37.96 35.04 21.25
N HIS A 353 -37.86 34.05 22.15
CA HIS A 353 -37.86 34.28 23.59
C HIS A 353 -36.67 35.16 24.02
N MET A 354 -35.46 34.89 23.50
CA MET A 354 -34.26 35.65 23.83
C MET A 354 -34.37 37.12 23.40
N ILE A 355 -34.95 37.38 22.22
CA ILE A 355 -35.16 38.74 21.71
C ILE A 355 -36.26 39.47 22.51
N ALA A 356 -37.36 38.78 22.84
CA ALA A 356 -38.49 39.37 23.56
C ALA A 356 -38.15 39.76 25.01
N ASN A 357 -37.36 38.92 25.70
CA ASN A 357 -37.00 39.11 27.12
C ASN A 357 -35.61 39.71 27.33
N ASN A 358 -34.89 40.07 26.26
CA ASN A 358 -33.53 40.63 26.31
C ASN A 358 -32.53 39.69 27.03
N HIS A 359 -32.68 38.37 26.86
CA HIS A 359 -31.86 37.31 27.44
C HIS A 359 -30.62 36.97 26.61
N GLN A 360 -30.08 37.95 25.87
CA GLN A 360 -28.99 37.81 24.91
C GLN A 360 -27.61 37.87 25.59
N LYS A 361 -27.44 37.19 26.73
CA LYS A 361 -26.22 37.22 27.56
C LYS A 361 -25.86 35.83 28.09
N ILE A 362 -24.58 35.62 28.33
CA ILE A 362 -24.06 34.40 28.97
C ILE A 362 -24.50 34.35 30.44
N PRO A 363 -25.02 33.21 30.95
CA PRO A 363 -25.40 33.05 32.36
C PRO A 363 -24.16 33.00 33.27
N GLN A 364 -24.38 33.05 34.59
CA GLN A 364 -23.30 33.01 35.57
C GLN A 364 -22.41 31.77 35.38
N THR A 365 -21.10 31.92 35.59
CA THR A 365 -20.05 30.90 35.39
C THR A 365 -20.37 29.53 35.98
N LYS A 366 -21.13 29.49 37.07
CA LYS A 366 -21.54 28.23 37.75
C LYS A 366 -22.48 27.36 36.91
N ALA A 367 -23.24 27.93 35.99
CA ALA A 367 -24.22 27.20 35.17
C ALA A 367 -23.56 26.37 34.07
N TRP A 368 -22.48 26.89 33.46
CA TRP A 368 -21.84 26.29 32.29
C TRP A 368 -20.43 25.75 32.55
N ASN A 369 -19.73 26.20 33.61
CA ASN A 369 -18.40 25.70 33.95
C ASN A 369 -18.47 24.37 34.74
N GLN A 370 -19.18 23.39 34.20
CA GLN A 370 -19.27 22.03 34.73
C GLN A 370 -18.40 21.08 33.90
N PRO A 371 -17.82 20.02 34.52
CA PRO A 371 -16.95 19.09 33.81
C PRO A 371 -17.65 18.33 32.68
N GLU A 372 -18.97 18.22 32.73
CA GLU A 372 -19.78 17.58 31.69
C GLU A 372 -19.68 18.28 30.33
N PHE A 373 -19.47 19.59 30.32
CA PHE A 373 -19.37 20.40 29.09
C PHE A 373 -17.98 20.38 28.44
N PHE A 374 -17.03 19.60 28.98
CA PHE A 374 -15.77 19.32 28.28
C PHE A 374 -15.96 18.34 27.12
N PHE A 375 -16.98 17.49 27.18
CA PHE A 375 -17.23 16.52 26.13
C PHE A 375 -18.08 17.20 25.03
N PRO A 376 -17.63 17.16 23.76
CA PRO A 376 -18.41 17.68 22.64
C PRO A 376 -19.78 17.01 22.58
N ILE A 377 -20.83 17.81 22.47
CA ILE A 377 -22.21 17.31 22.31
C ILE A 377 -22.44 16.87 20.85
N GLU A 378 -21.77 17.53 19.91
CA GLU A 378 -21.69 17.11 18.52
C GLU A 378 -20.31 16.53 18.22
N GLU A 379 -20.26 15.32 17.64
CA GLU A 379 -19.02 14.60 17.31
C GLU A 379 -18.15 15.32 16.26
N SER A 380 -18.68 16.35 15.59
CA SER A 380 -17.98 17.14 14.57
C SER A 380 -18.36 18.63 14.62
N ASP A 381 -18.18 19.26 15.78
CA ASP A 381 -18.49 20.68 15.97
C ASP A 381 -17.49 21.60 15.23
N SER A 382 -17.89 22.03 14.03
CA SER A 382 -17.22 23.04 13.20
C SER A 382 -16.84 24.31 13.95
N PHE A 383 -17.70 24.80 14.86
CA PHE A 383 -17.49 26.06 15.57
C PHE A 383 -16.32 25.95 16.54
N LEU A 384 -16.12 24.79 17.17
CA LEU A 384 -15.01 24.56 18.10
C LEU A 384 -13.64 24.57 17.38
N TYR A 385 -13.56 24.11 16.13
CA TYR A 385 -12.32 24.14 15.34
C TYR A 385 -11.82 25.56 15.06
N HIS A 386 -12.72 26.54 14.95
CA HIS A 386 -12.38 27.93 14.64
C HIS A 386 -12.11 28.79 15.89
N LEU A 387 -12.20 28.21 17.10
CA LEU A 387 -11.82 28.91 18.33
C LEU A 387 -10.30 29.10 18.44
N ASP A 388 -9.52 28.12 17.97
CA ASP A 388 -8.04 28.11 18.06
C ASP A 388 -7.37 29.18 17.17
N THR A 389 -7.94 29.51 16.01
CA THR A 389 -7.36 30.49 15.07
C THR A 389 -7.58 31.95 15.47
N SER A 390 -8.34 32.21 16.53
CA SER A 390 -8.58 33.56 17.05
C SER A 390 -7.70 33.93 18.24
N SER A 391 -6.94 32.96 18.76
CA SER A 391 -5.97 33.15 19.84
C SER A 391 -4.54 33.00 19.31
N ASP A 392 -4.16 33.90 18.39
CA ASP A 392 -2.74 34.25 18.21
C ASP A 392 -2.30 35.08 19.43
N ASP A 393 -2.15 34.41 20.56
CA ASP A 393 -1.26 34.87 21.62
C ASP A 393 0.09 34.19 21.37
N GLU A 394 0.94 34.87 20.60
CA GLU A 394 2.38 34.67 20.58
C GLU A 394 2.91 34.84 22.01
N ASP A 395 3.19 33.73 22.72
CA ASP A 395 4.28 33.58 23.71
C ASP A 395 4.02 32.39 24.65
N ASP A 396 4.77 31.30 24.49
CA ASP A 396 5.63 30.72 25.56
C ASP A 396 6.24 29.38 25.11
N GLU A 397 7.39 29.46 24.42
CA GLU A 397 8.38 28.39 24.45
C GLU A 397 9.08 28.37 25.83
N LYS A 398 8.75 27.39 26.68
CA LYS A 398 9.71 26.93 27.71
C LYS A 398 9.77 25.41 27.85
N LYS A 399 10.88 24.89 27.32
CA LYS A 399 11.68 23.73 27.75
C LYS A 399 11.30 23.15 29.11
N THR A 400 11.05 21.85 29.13
CA THR A 400 11.62 20.96 30.16
C THR A 400 12.18 19.71 29.46
N ASN A 401 13.52 19.60 29.50
CA ASN A 401 14.20 18.32 29.49
C ASN A 401 13.78 17.58 30.76
N ASP A 402 13.53 16.28 30.66
CA ASP A 402 14.07 15.34 31.65
C ASP A 402 14.23 13.95 31.02
N ASN A 403 15.43 13.42 31.22
CA ASN A 403 15.76 12.01 31.06
C ASN A 403 14.89 11.19 32.02
N ASP A 404 14.46 10.01 31.61
CA ASP A 404 14.71 8.83 32.42
C ASP A 404 14.74 7.56 31.57
N ASN A 405 15.79 6.80 31.86
CA ASN A 405 16.19 5.55 31.28
C ASN A 405 15.74 4.48 32.26
N ASP A 406 14.94 3.51 31.83
CA ASP A 406 14.85 2.25 32.57
C ASP A 406 14.68 1.06 31.63
N ASN A 407 15.51 0.09 31.92
CA ASN A 407 15.92 -1.08 31.16
C ASN A 407 15.31 -2.30 31.86
N ILE A 408 14.66 -3.24 31.15
CA ILE A 408 14.41 -4.62 31.64
C ILE A 408 14.26 -5.59 30.43
N SER A 409 15.34 -6.35 30.24
CA SER A 409 15.49 -7.78 29.88
C SER A 409 14.55 -8.51 28.90
N ALA A 410 15.16 -8.93 27.77
CA ALA A 410 15.56 -10.29 27.38
C ALA A 410 14.58 -11.49 27.39
N VAL A 411 14.85 -12.40 26.43
CA VAL A 411 14.38 -13.80 26.22
C VAL A 411 13.13 -13.89 25.32
N THR A 412 13.09 -14.52 24.15
CA THR A 412 13.69 -15.79 23.66
C THR A 412 14.14 -15.72 22.20
N GLU A 413 15.37 -16.17 21.93
CA GLU A 413 15.81 -16.74 20.65
C GLU A 413 15.13 -18.10 20.42
N ASP A 414 15.17 -18.56 19.16
CA ASP A 414 14.93 -19.93 18.65
C ASP A 414 13.83 -20.00 17.60
N ASN A 415 14.23 -19.81 16.33
CA ASN A 415 13.61 -20.45 15.16
C ASN A 415 14.44 -20.40 13.86
N ASP A 416 15.68 -19.91 13.89
CA ASP A 416 16.50 -19.75 12.67
C ASP A 416 17.54 -20.86 12.43
N GLU A 417 17.66 -21.86 13.31
CA GLU A 417 18.68 -22.93 13.17
C GLU A 417 18.37 -24.00 12.10
N VAL A 418 17.11 -24.14 11.66
CA VAL A 418 16.75 -25.16 10.65
C VAL A 418 17.07 -24.71 9.22
N ALA A 419 17.10 -23.40 8.97
CA ALA A 419 17.38 -22.83 7.65
C ALA A 419 18.88 -22.78 7.32
N ILE A 420 19.73 -22.71 8.33
CA ILE A 420 21.19 -22.62 8.18
C ILE A 420 21.79 -24.01 7.85
N LEU A 421 21.28 -25.08 8.48
CA LEU A 421 21.69 -26.46 8.19
C LEU A 421 21.43 -26.90 6.74
N SER A 422 20.35 -26.39 6.13
CA SER A 422 19.98 -26.70 4.74
C SER A 422 20.91 -26.03 3.71
N ARG A 423 21.52 -24.90 4.07
CA ARG A 423 22.39 -24.11 3.18
C ARG A 423 23.84 -24.55 3.26
N GLU A 424 24.30 -25.01 4.43
CA GLU A 424 25.68 -25.47 4.63
C GLU A 424 25.94 -26.86 4.02
N MET A 425 24.94 -27.76 3.99
CA MET A 425 25.11 -29.07 3.35
C MET A 425 25.20 -29.00 1.82
N ALA A 426 24.65 -27.96 1.18
CA ALA A 426 24.73 -27.78 -0.27
C ALA A 426 26.11 -27.29 -0.74
N TYR A 427 26.81 -26.49 0.08
CA TYR A 427 28.14 -25.96 -0.25
C TYR A 427 29.28 -26.95 0.08
N ALA A 428 29.06 -27.90 0.99
CA ALA A 428 30.06 -28.91 1.34
C ALA A 428 30.27 -30.01 0.26
N CYS A 429 29.41 -30.07 -0.76
CA CYS A 429 29.44 -31.11 -1.81
C CYS A 429 30.04 -30.65 -3.15
N LEU A 430 30.65 -29.46 -3.21
CA LEU A 430 31.32 -28.93 -4.41
C LEU A 430 32.85 -28.84 -4.29
N ASN A 431 33.47 -29.51 -3.30
CA ASN A 431 34.92 -29.75 -3.24
C ASN A 431 35.23 -31.23 -3.12
#